data_AF-A0A3B9P893-F1
#
_entry.id   AF-A0A3B9P893-F1
#
_cell.length_a   1.000
_cell.length_b   1.000
_cell.length_c   1.000
_cell.angle_alpha   90.00
_cell.angle_beta   90.00
_cell.angle_gamma   90.00
#
_symmetry.space_group_name_H-M   'P 1'
#
loop_
_entity.id
_entity.type
_entity.pdbx_description
1 polymer ?
#
loop_
_entity_poly.entity_id
_entity_poly.type
_entity_poly.pdbx_seq_one_letter_code
_entity_poly.pdbx_strand_id
1 'polypeptide(L)'
;MCLAYKPNVEAHPENRQILSDGWYKYFGFRIQAEDIYCDGCLSEGGKLIDKSCPVWPCAIERRIDHCDQCEEFVCEKLQGRLVDFDEIQVRFGSYPTGRPTALHYTL
;
A
#
# COMPACT_ATOMS: atom_id res chain seq x y z
N MET A 1 -2.07 -3.68 5.87
CA MET A 1 -2.98 -2.57 5.54
C MET A 1 -2.30 -1.41 4.78
N CYS A 2 -2.86 -0.96 3.66
CA CYS A 2 -2.29 0.12 2.81
C CYS A 2 -2.50 1.52 3.39
N LEU A 3 -1.45 2.35 3.49
CA LEU A 3 -1.55 3.71 4.03
C LEU A 3 -2.40 4.68 3.18
N ALA A 4 -2.59 4.38 1.89
CA ALA A 4 -3.43 5.20 1.00
C ALA A 4 -4.93 4.90 1.14
N TYR A 5 -5.30 3.83 1.87
CA TYR A 5 -6.70 3.45 2.07
C TYR A 5 -7.43 4.50 2.90
N LYS A 6 -8.64 4.88 2.49
CA LYS A 6 -9.45 5.97 3.04
C LYS A 6 -9.49 5.98 4.58
N PRO A 7 -9.87 4.90 5.29
CA PRO A 7 -9.88 4.90 6.76
C PRO A 7 -8.51 5.22 7.38
N ASN A 8 -7.41 4.78 6.77
CA ASN A 8 -6.06 5.09 7.28
C ASN A 8 -5.66 6.53 7.00
N VAL A 9 -6.07 7.08 5.86
CA VAL A 9 -5.82 8.48 5.51
C VAL A 9 -6.68 9.41 6.36
N GLU A 10 -7.92 9.04 6.66
CA GLU A 10 -8.83 9.80 7.52
C GLU A 10 -8.39 9.77 8.99
N ALA A 11 -7.92 8.61 9.47
CA ALA A 11 -7.37 8.47 10.82
C ALA A 11 -6.00 9.14 10.98
N HIS A 12 -5.18 9.11 9.93
CA HIS A 12 -3.80 9.60 9.92
C HIS A 12 -3.49 10.37 8.62
N PRO A 13 -3.91 11.65 8.53
CA PRO A 13 -3.73 12.46 7.32
C PRO A 13 -2.26 12.60 6.86
N GLU A 14 -1.31 12.49 7.79
CA GLU A 14 0.13 12.49 7.54
C GLU A 14 0.60 11.35 6.62
N ASN A 15 -0.17 10.26 6.54
CA ASN A 15 0.12 9.12 5.65
C ASN A 15 0.27 9.53 4.19
N ARG A 16 -0.44 10.58 3.76
CA ARG A 16 -0.33 11.12 2.40
C ARG A 16 1.08 11.62 2.12
N GLN A 17 1.63 12.45 3.01
CA GLN A 17 2.97 13.01 2.83
C GLN A 17 4.03 11.91 2.96
N ILE A 18 3.87 11.00 3.93
CA ILE A 18 4.76 9.84 4.14
C ILE A 18 4.84 8.99 2.87
N LEU A 19 3.70 8.66 2.25
CA LEU A 19 3.66 7.90 1.00
C LEU A 19 4.24 8.68 -0.17
N SER A 20 3.90 9.96 -0.30
CA SER A 20 4.40 10.82 -1.38
C SER A 20 5.93 10.89 -1.39
N ASP A 21 6.53 11.12 -0.22
CA ASP A 21 7.98 11.22 -0.06
C ASP A 21 8.64 9.83 -0.12
N GLY A 22 8.03 8.82 0.49
CA GLY A 22 8.53 7.45 0.47
C GLY A 22 8.56 6.88 -0.94
N TRP A 23 7.49 7.03 -1.72
CA TRP A 23 7.45 6.56 -3.10
C TRP A 23 8.45 7.27 -4.01
N TYR A 24 8.61 8.58 -3.84
CA TYR A 24 9.61 9.33 -4.58
C TYR A 24 11.03 8.89 -4.23
N LYS A 25 11.34 8.78 -2.94
CA LYS A 25 12.67 8.38 -2.45
C LYS A 25 13.06 6.96 -2.88
N TYR A 26 12.16 5.99 -2.70
CA TYR A 26 12.49 4.57 -2.81
C TYR A 26 12.18 3.97 -4.19
N PHE A 27 11.19 4.51 -4.89
CA PHE A 27 10.74 3.99 -6.20
C PHE A 27 10.86 5.02 -7.33
N GLY A 28 11.23 6.27 -7.05
CA GLY A 28 11.54 7.29 -8.04
C GLY A 28 10.34 7.97 -8.70
N PHE A 29 9.10 7.63 -8.31
CA PHE A 29 7.89 8.26 -8.83
C PHE A 29 7.20 9.11 -7.76
N ARG A 30 6.55 10.20 -8.18
CA ARG A 30 5.84 11.12 -7.28
C ARG A 30 4.35 11.07 -7.56
N ILE A 31 3.57 10.85 -6.52
CA ILE A 31 2.15 11.20 -6.46
C ILE A 31 2.03 12.32 -5.44
N GLN A 32 1.38 13.43 -5.77
CA GLN A 32 1.24 14.52 -4.80
C GLN A 32 0.42 14.05 -3.60
N ALA A 33 0.73 14.56 -2.41
CA ALA A 33 0.10 14.11 -1.17
C ALA A 33 -1.43 14.24 -1.25
N GLU A 34 -1.93 15.32 -1.86
CA GLU A 34 -3.35 15.62 -2.04
C GLU A 34 -4.06 14.61 -2.96
N ASP A 35 -3.31 13.98 -3.86
CA ASP A 35 -3.81 12.95 -4.77
C ASP A 35 -3.79 11.55 -4.14
N ILE A 36 -3.07 11.36 -3.03
CA ILE A 36 -2.97 10.08 -2.34
C ILE A 36 -4.24 9.80 -1.56
N TYR A 37 -5.08 8.96 -2.17
CA TYR A 37 -6.35 8.51 -1.60
C TYR A 37 -6.89 7.30 -2.38
N CYS A 38 -7.39 6.31 -1.66
CA CYS A 38 -8.02 5.11 -2.21
C CYS A 38 -9.26 4.74 -1.39
N ASP A 39 -10.46 4.74 -1.99
CA ASP A 39 -11.70 4.34 -1.32
C ASP A 39 -11.75 2.84 -0.95
N GLY A 40 -10.77 2.05 -1.40
CA GLY A 40 -10.68 0.62 -1.09
C GLY A 40 -11.31 -0.25 -2.17
N CYS A 41 -11.08 -1.57 -2.06
CA CYS A 41 -11.33 -2.47 -3.18
C CYS A 41 -12.82 -2.70 -3.47
N LEU A 42 -13.67 -2.68 -2.45
CA LEU A 42 -15.12 -2.87 -2.58
C LEU A 42 -15.90 -1.56 -2.80
N SER A 43 -15.21 -0.45 -3.05
CA SER A 43 -15.89 0.81 -3.37
C SER A 43 -16.47 0.77 -4.79
N GLU A 44 -17.80 0.80 -4.91
CA GLU A 44 -18.48 0.93 -6.20
C GLU A 44 -18.29 2.33 -6.76
N GLY A 45 -17.57 2.46 -7.89
CA GLY A 45 -17.29 3.75 -8.51
C GLY A 45 -16.39 4.69 -7.69
N GLY A 46 -15.70 4.17 -6.68
CA GLY A 46 -14.83 4.94 -5.79
C GLY A 46 -13.54 5.44 -6.45
N LYS A 47 -12.90 6.42 -5.82
CA LYS A 47 -11.58 6.93 -6.20
C LYS A 47 -10.53 5.88 -5.81
N LEU A 48 -9.91 5.25 -6.79
CA LEU A 48 -8.75 4.40 -6.62
C LEU A 48 -7.46 5.21 -6.83
N ILE A 49 -6.46 4.98 -5.96
CA ILE A 49 -5.12 5.57 -6.13
C ILE A 49 -4.43 5.06 -7.40
N ASP A 50 -4.74 3.83 -7.79
CA ASP A 50 -4.32 3.24 -9.05
C ASP A 50 -5.48 2.47 -9.67
N LYS A 51 -6.01 3.00 -10.78
CA LYS A 51 -7.09 2.37 -11.56
C LYS A 51 -6.66 1.07 -12.25
N SER A 52 -5.36 0.84 -12.38
CA SER A 52 -4.77 -0.38 -12.94
C SER A 52 -4.37 -1.40 -11.87
N CYS A 53 -4.76 -1.20 -10.61
CA CYS A 53 -4.44 -2.11 -9.51
C CYS A 53 -4.98 -3.54 -9.80
N PRO A 54 -4.12 -4.55 -9.96
CA PRO A 54 -4.55 -5.92 -10.27
C PRO A 54 -5.25 -6.61 -9.08
N VAL A 55 -5.11 -6.04 -7.88
CA VAL A 55 -5.76 -6.52 -6.66
C VAL A 55 -7.23 -6.14 -6.62
N TRP A 56 -7.61 -5.01 -7.23
CA TRP A 56 -8.97 -4.50 -7.22
C TRP A 56 -10.01 -5.49 -7.77
N PRO A 57 -9.88 -6.03 -9.01
CA PRO A 57 -10.84 -6.99 -9.53
C PRO A 57 -10.89 -8.29 -8.69
N CYS A 58 -9.74 -8.73 -8.16
CA CYS A 58 -9.64 -9.92 -7.31
C CYS A 58 -10.42 -9.75 -6.00
N ALA A 59 -10.28 -8.60 -5.34
CA ALA A 59 -10.95 -8.31 -4.08
C ALA A 59 -12.47 -8.13 -4.26
N ILE A 60 -12.91 -7.54 -5.39
CA ILE A 60 -14.34 -7.50 -5.76
C ILE A 60 -14.90 -8.92 -5.93
N GLU A 61 -14.23 -9.77 -6.72
CA GLU A 61 -14.67 -11.14 -6.98
C GLU A 61 -14.78 -11.95 -5.68
N ARG A 62 -13.79 -11.79 -4.79
CA ARG A 62 -13.72 -12.48 -3.50
C ARG A 62 -14.53 -11.82 -2.38
N ARG A 63 -15.10 -10.63 -2.61
CA ARG A 63 -15.85 -9.84 -1.63
C ARG A 63 -15.07 -9.57 -0.33
N ILE A 64 -13.81 -9.16 -0.46
CA ILE A 64 -12.95 -8.77 0.66
C ILE A 64 -12.61 -7.28 0.60
N ASP A 65 -12.59 -6.60 1.74
CA ASP A 65 -12.34 -5.15 1.80
C ASP A 65 -10.91 -4.80 1.39
N HIS A 66 -9.97 -5.65 1.80
CA HIS A 66 -8.54 -5.45 1.62
C HIS A 66 -7.80 -6.78 1.47
N CYS A 67 -6.69 -6.77 0.71
CA CYS A 67 -5.98 -7.99 0.35
C CYS A 67 -5.39 -8.76 1.53
N ASP A 68 -5.09 -8.10 2.65
CA ASP A 68 -4.63 -8.71 3.90
C ASP A 68 -5.72 -9.49 4.66
N GLN A 69 -6.98 -9.45 4.21
CA GLN A 69 -8.02 -10.42 4.61
C GLN A 69 -8.06 -11.68 3.75
N CYS A 70 -7.30 -11.74 2.65
CA CYS A 70 -7.26 -12.92 1.80
C CYS A 70 -6.47 -14.05 2.49
N GLU A 71 -7.00 -15.28 2.47
CA GLU A 71 -6.29 -16.47 2.96
C GLU A 71 -5.00 -16.75 2.17
N GLU A 72 -4.95 -16.29 0.92
CA GLU A 72 -3.78 -16.35 0.04
C GLU A 72 -2.97 -15.04 0.08
N PHE A 73 -3.02 -14.26 1.15
CA PHE A 73 -2.25 -13.02 1.26
C PHE A 73 -0.74 -13.29 1.04
N VAL A 74 -0.06 -12.34 0.41
CA VAL A 74 1.29 -12.52 -0.17
C VAL A 74 1.30 -13.48 -1.39
N CYS A 75 0.34 -13.33 -2.30
CA CYS A 75 0.29 -14.03 -3.59
C CYS A 75 0.88 -13.21 -4.76
N GLU A 76 0.99 -13.84 -5.94
CA GLU A 76 1.51 -13.24 -7.18
C GLU A 76 0.79 -11.95 -7.61
N LYS A 77 -0.50 -11.78 -7.31
CA LYS A 77 -1.26 -10.57 -7.69
C LYS A 77 -0.81 -9.33 -6.91
N LEU A 78 -0.10 -9.53 -5.80
CA LEU A 78 0.49 -8.47 -4.99
C LEU A 78 1.92 -8.11 -5.41
N GLN A 79 2.47 -8.79 -6.42
CA GLN A 79 3.78 -8.47 -6.98
C GLN A 79 3.80 -7.01 -7.48
N GLY A 80 4.81 -6.25 -7.05
CA GLY A 80 4.91 -4.81 -7.33
C GLY A 80 3.96 -3.92 -6.50
N ARG A 81 3.18 -4.49 -5.58
CA ARG A 81 2.34 -3.75 -4.62
C ARG A 81 2.87 -3.83 -3.19
N LEU A 82 3.55 -4.93 -2.85
CA LEU A 82 4.26 -5.07 -1.58
C LEU A 82 5.63 -4.41 -1.66
N VAL A 83 6.04 -3.80 -0.56
CA VAL A 83 7.39 -3.26 -0.39
C VAL A 83 8.27 -4.36 0.20
N ASP A 84 9.32 -4.72 -0.52
CA ASP A 84 10.41 -5.53 0.02
C ASP A 84 11.36 -4.60 0.81
N PHE A 85 11.31 -4.69 2.13
CA PHE A 85 12.12 -3.83 2.98
C PHE A 85 13.60 -4.22 2.99
N ASP A 86 13.94 -5.47 2.70
CA ASP A 86 15.31 -5.93 2.63
C ASP A 86 15.96 -5.42 1.34
N GLU A 87 15.23 -5.44 0.22
CA GLU A 87 15.66 -4.79 -1.02
C GLU A 87 15.94 -3.30 -0.80
N ILE A 88 15.03 -2.60 -0.12
CA ILE A 88 15.21 -1.17 0.20
C ILE A 88 16.43 -0.96 1.10
N GLN A 89 16.65 -1.79 2.12
CA GLN A 89 17.84 -1.68 2.97
C GLN A 89 19.13 -1.90 2.15
N VAL A 90 19.17 -2.92 1.32
CA VAL A 90 20.34 -3.22 0.46
C VAL A 90 20.63 -2.05 -0.47
N ARG A 91 19.59 -1.46 -1.08
CA ARG A 91 19.76 -0.39 -2.07
C ARG A 91 20.08 0.98 -1.46
N PHE A 92 19.53 1.29 -0.29
CA PHE A 92 19.60 2.64 0.29
C PHE A 92 20.37 2.71 1.62
N GLY A 93 20.86 1.59 2.15
CA GLY A 93 21.62 1.54 3.40
C GLY A 93 20.81 1.89 4.65
N SER A 94 19.48 1.97 4.55
CA SER A 94 18.57 2.34 5.64
C SER A 94 17.19 1.72 5.46
N TYR A 95 16.55 1.31 6.54
CA TYR A 95 15.12 0.96 6.52
C TYR A 95 14.26 2.23 6.39
N PRO A 96 13.12 2.16 5.67
CA PRO A 96 12.12 3.22 5.71
C PRO A 96 11.65 3.50 7.14
N THR A 97 11.70 4.77 7.53
CA THR A 97 11.06 5.24 8.77
C THR A 97 9.56 4.98 8.66
N GLY A 98 8.98 4.26 9.62
CA GLY A 98 7.55 3.94 9.64
C GLY A 98 7.20 2.45 9.46
N ARG A 99 8.18 1.53 9.50
CA ARG A 99 7.86 0.10 9.73
C ARG A 99 7.08 0.02 11.05
N PRO A 100 5.85 -0.50 11.09
CA PRO A 100 5.25 -0.88 12.36
C PRO A 100 6.19 -1.92 12.96
N THR A 101 6.70 -1.66 14.16
CA THR A 101 7.61 -2.56 14.90
C THR A 101 7.00 -3.96 15.18
N ALA A 102 5.76 -4.19 14.76
CA ALA A 102 4.97 -5.41 14.99
C ALA A 102 4.86 -6.38 13.80
N LEU A 103 5.64 -6.22 12.72
CA LEU A 103 5.77 -7.26 11.69
C LEU A 103 7.20 -7.77 11.61
N HIS A 104 7.67 -8.35 12.72
CA HIS A 104 8.62 -9.46 12.64
C HIS A 104 7.82 -10.67 12.18
N TYR A 105 7.77 -10.92 10.87
CA TYR A 105 7.58 -12.30 10.42
C TYR A 105 8.87 -13.04 10.79
N THR A 106 8.88 -13.61 11.99
CA THR A 106 9.79 -14.70 12.30
C THR A 106 9.44 -15.83 11.33
N LEU A 107 10.45 -16.30 10.58
CA LEU A 107 10.40 -17.56 9.84
C LEU A 107 10.04 -18.72 10.78
#